data_AF-A0A842JXP7-F1
#
_entry.id   AF-A0A842JXP7-F1
#
_cell.length_a   1.000
_cell.length_b   1.000
_cell.length_c   1.000
_cell.angle_alpha   90.00
_cell.angle_beta   90.00
_cell.angle_gamma   90.00
#
_symmetry.space_group_name_H-M   'P 1'
#
loop_
_entity.id
_entity.type
_entity.pdbx_description
1 polymer ?
#
loop_
_entity_poly.entity_id
_entity_poly.type
_entity_poly.pdbx_seq_one_letter_code
_entity_poly.pdbx_strand_id
1 'polypeptide(L)'
;MSRRYLAALGGLAPEKTWGRLFLSRGEVFAAAVLLVASESWNKSVLHRMRIPEHDPAVADAVDVFTVQLDKPRRPVRLRHTSTNLVDSGAGSPGRLLRQVIEATAPARETLAVLGRPTDRLLVYRTACPSRRGQEFGFGIAKSLTVGTESVSLRRLRRTVQVLIRKEPAQNTSEVHDTVYMLRDPAGREAASETIARGLTDAAEHAHLIGAMRLVLGGDADALVELSDDPELAAAIQRGDLDTATAACTDFTHSPHTDPGLPCTASFLLCLACPNAVATRRHLPRLVHLHDGMTELHAVLDTAVWEQQWQQHFQRISTLLDTHTTAAERSDARTRITDADRTTIDRLLRRTFDA
;
A
#
# COMPACT_ATOMS: atom_id res chain seq x y z
N MET A 1 31.73 -43.47 -36.29
CA MET A 1 32.24 -42.36 -35.45
C MET A 1 33.71 -42.62 -35.14
N SER A 2 34.63 -41.72 -35.49
CA SER A 2 36.09 -41.93 -35.33
C SER A 2 36.51 -42.05 -33.85
N ARG A 3 37.49 -42.93 -33.54
CA ARG A 3 38.04 -43.15 -32.17
C ARG A 3 38.45 -41.86 -31.46
N ARG A 4 38.87 -40.83 -32.20
CA ARG A 4 39.21 -39.51 -31.64
C ARG A 4 38.01 -38.80 -30.99
N TYR A 5 36.83 -38.86 -31.62
CA TYR A 5 35.63 -38.23 -31.07
C TYR A 5 35.10 -38.97 -29.84
N LEU A 6 35.27 -40.29 -29.77
CA LEU A 6 34.87 -41.11 -28.62
C LEU A 6 35.70 -40.82 -27.36
N ALA A 7 37.01 -40.54 -27.53
CA ALA A 7 37.89 -40.16 -26.44
C ALA A 7 37.59 -38.73 -25.93
N ALA A 8 37.38 -37.76 -26.84
CA ALA A 8 36.98 -36.40 -26.47
C ALA A 8 35.62 -36.38 -25.75
N LEU A 9 34.71 -37.25 -26.18
CA LEU A 9 33.45 -37.53 -25.53
C LEU A 9 33.59 -38.67 -24.50
N GLY A 10 34.70 -38.82 -23.78
CA GLY A 10 34.82 -39.63 -22.55
C GLY A 10 34.16 -41.03 -22.53
N GLY A 11 34.03 -41.72 -23.67
CA GLY A 11 33.46 -43.07 -23.79
C GLY A 11 31.99 -43.18 -24.25
N LEU A 12 31.58 -44.43 -24.53
CA LEU A 12 30.26 -44.82 -25.04
C LEU A 12 29.25 -45.25 -23.95
N ALA A 13 29.68 -45.26 -22.68
CA ALA A 13 28.81 -45.66 -21.59
C ALA A 13 27.51 -44.85 -21.59
N PRO A 14 26.35 -45.43 -21.23
CA PRO A 14 25.06 -44.74 -21.24
C PRO A 14 25.09 -43.39 -20.49
N GLU A 15 25.85 -43.28 -19.41
CA GLU A 15 26.02 -42.04 -18.65
C GLU A 15 26.73 -40.95 -19.46
N LYS A 16 27.56 -41.36 -20.42
CA LYS A 16 28.34 -40.49 -21.30
C LYS A 16 27.61 -40.21 -22.62
N THR A 17 26.73 -41.07 -23.09
CA THR A 17 25.95 -40.83 -24.32
C THR A 17 24.60 -40.21 -23.99
N TRP A 18 23.70 -40.97 -23.36
CA TRP A 18 22.37 -40.53 -22.92
C TRP A 18 22.46 -39.37 -21.91
N GLY A 19 23.46 -39.39 -21.03
CA GLY A 19 23.62 -38.35 -20.02
C GLY A 19 24.12 -36.99 -20.49
N ARG A 20 24.67 -36.90 -21.70
CA ARG A 20 25.11 -35.62 -22.30
C ARG A 20 24.03 -34.92 -23.10
N LEU A 21 23.08 -35.69 -23.62
CA LEU A 21 22.03 -35.17 -24.50
C LEU A 21 20.82 -34.68 -23.71
N PHE A 22 20.57 -35.23 -22.52
CA PHE A 22 19.36 -34.97 -21.76
C PHE A 22 19.67 -34.63 -20.30
N LEU A 23 19.03 -33.56 -19.82
CA LEU A 23 19.13 -33.13 -18.43
C LEU A 23 18.63 -34.22 -17.48
N SER A 24 19.38 -34.45 -16.42
CA SER A 24 18.98 -35.23 -15.26
C SER A 24 17.89 -34.51 -14.46
N ARG A 25 17.25 -35.25 -13.54
CA ARG A 25 16.29 -34.68 -12.58
C ARG A 25 16.91 -33.56 -11.73
N GLY A 26 18.21 -33.67 -11.42
CA GLY A 26 18.95 -32.68 -10.65
C GLY A 26 19.17 -31.39 -11.44
N GLU A 27 19.58 -31.50 -12.70
CA GLU A 27 19.80 -30.34 -13.58
C GLU A 27 18.48 -29.61 -13.89
N VAL A 28 17.39 -30.34 -14.13
CA VAL A 28 16.05 -29.71 -14.26
C VAL A 28 15.61 -29.02 -12.96
N PHE A 29 15.94 -29.58 -11.80
CA PHE A 29 15.69 -28.90 -10.53
C PHE A 29 16.54 -27.64 -10.37
N ALA A 30 17.80 -27.65 -10.81
CA ALA A 30 18.66 -26.46 -10.81
C ALA A 30 18.11 -25.37 -11.74
N ALA A 31 17.66 -25.73 -12.94
CA ALA A 31 16.96 -24.80 -13.83
C ALA A 31 15.70 -24.21 -13.16
N ALA A 32 14.93 -25.03 -12.45
CA ALA A 32 13.77 -24.56 -11.69
C ALA A 32 14.16 -23.61 -10.55
N VAL A 33 15.27 -23.86 -9.84
CA VAL A 33 15.80 -22.95 -8.82
C VAL A 33 16.12 -21.59 -9.42
N LEU A 34 16.80 -21.55 -10.57
CA LEU A 34 17.12 -20.29 -11.26
C LEU A 34 15.86 -19.54 -11.70
N LEU A 35 14.86 -20.23 -12.26
CA LEU A 35 13.59 -19.61 -12.65
C LEU A 35 12.80 -19.08 -11.45
N VAL A 36 12.84 -19.77 -10.31
CA VAL A 36 12.25 -19.26 -9.06
C VAL A 36 13.04 -18.08 -8.51
N ALA A 37 14.36 -18.09 -8.62
CA ALA A 37 15.20 -16.98 -8.18
C ALA A 37 14.96 -15.72 -9.02
N SER A 38 14.82 -15.87 -10.34
CA SER A 38 14.51 -14.77 -11.26
C SER A 38 13.08 -14.27 -11.08
N GLU A 39 12.09 -15.13 -11.33
CA GLU A 39 10.70 -14.70 -11.50
C GLU A 39 9.79 -15.01 -10.31
N SER A 40 10.36 -15.57 -9.24
CA SER A 40 9.61 -15.99 -8.06
C SER A 40 8.46 -16.93 -8.39
N TRP A 41 8.47 -17.67 -9.51
CA TRP A 41 7.31 -18.48 -9.92
C TRP A 41 6.98 -19.63 -8.96
N ASN A 42 5.70 -19.99 -8.87
CA ASN A 42 5.27 -21.07 -7.99
C ASN A 42 5.71 -22.42 -8.57
N LYS A 43 6.02 -23.38 -7.68
CA LYS A 43 6.32 -24.76 -8.08
C LYS A 43 5.23 -25.36 -8.97
N SER A 44 3.95 -25.11 -8.66
CA SER A 44 2.83 -25.63 -9.45
C SER A 44 2.78 -25.06 -10.87
N VAL A 45 3.20 -23.80 -11.04
CA VAL A 45 3.28 -23.13 -12.34
C VAL A 45 4.41 -23.76 -13.15
N LEU A 46 5.62 -23.80 -12.60
CA LEU A 46 6.77 -24.43 -13.27
C LEU A 46 6.56 -25.91 -13.58
N HIS A 47 5.93 -26.65 -12.66
CA HIS A 47 5.62 -28.08 -12.84
C HIS A 47 4.68 -28.34 -14.03
N ARG A 48 3.87 -27.34 -14.42
CA ARG A 48 2.93 -27.44 -15.55
C ARG A 48 3.31 -26.54 -16.72
N MET A 49 4.42 -25.83 -16.64
CA MET A 49 4.79 -24.84 -17.63
C MET A 49 4.97 -25.50 -18.99
N ARG A 50 4.29 -24.92 -19.97
CA ARG A 50 4.48 -25.25 -21.38
C ARG A 50 5.59 -24.38 -21.95
N ILE A 51 6.14 -24.77 -23.10
CA ILE A 51 7.06 -23.91 -23.84
C ILE A 51 6.34 -22.57 -24.11
N PRO A 52 6.90 -21.44 -23.64
CA PRO A 52 6.32 -20.12 -23.88
C PRO A 52 6.25 -19.79 -25.37
N GLU A 53 5.27 -18.96 -25.73
CA GLU A 53 5.23 -18.38 -27.07
C GLU A 53 6.42 -17.41 -27.20
N HIS A 54 7.03 -17.40 -28.39
CA HIS A 54 8.18 -16.58 -28.70
C HIS A 54 7.81 -15.66 -29.85
N ASP A 55 7.82 -14.36 -29.58
CA ASP A 55 7.63 -13.35 -30.61
C ASP A 55 9.00 -12.76 -30.97
N PRO A 56 9.59 -13.14 -32.12
CA PRO A 56 10.84 -12.56 -32.57
C PRO A 56 10.63 -11.07 -32.90
N ALA A 57 11.44 -10.21 -32.30
CA ALA A 57 11.27 -8.76 -32.20
C ALA A 57 10.55 -8.08 -33.39
N VAL A 58 9.41 -7.46 -33.10
CA VAL A 58 8.89 -6.34 -33.90
C VAL A 58 9.67 -5.09 -33.48
N ALA A 59 10.64 -4.71 -34.33
CA ALA A 59 11.34 -3.42 -34.39
C ALA A 59 12.65 -3.16 -33.62
N ASP A 60 13.05 -3.84 -32.54
CA ASP A 60 14.34 -3.55 -31.86
C ASP A 60 14.94 -4.78 -31.17
N ALA A 61 15.73 -5.59 -31.89
CA ALA A 61 16.77 -6.56 -31.46
C ALA A 61 16.65 -7.36 -30.13
N VAL A 62 15.47 -7.45 -29.53
CA VAL A 62 15.25 -8.04 -28.21
C VAL A 62 14.12 -9.04 -28.30
N ASP A 63 14.43 -10.30 -27.99
CA ASP A 63 13.46 -11.39 -28.07
C ASP A 63 12.55 -11.39 -26.84
N VAL A 64 11.24 -11.53 -27.06
CA VAL A 64 10.23 -11.54 -26.00
C VAL A 64 9.57 -12.92 -25.92
N PHE A 65 9.55 -13.48 -24.71
CA PHE A 65 8.86 -14.72 -24.40
C PHE A 65 7.57 -14.43 -23.64
N THR A 66 6.43 -14.79 -24.21
CA THR A 66 5.13 -14.69 -23.54
C THR A 66 4.82 -16.00 -22.81
N VAL A 67 4.95 -15.97 -21.49
CA VAL A 67 4.77 -17.12 -20.61
C VAL A 67 3.33 -17.19 -20.12
N GLN A 68 2.62 -18.23 -20.53
CA GLN A 68 1.27 -18.51 -20.05
C GLN A 68 1.31 -19.24 -18.70
N LEU A 69 0.71 -18.63 -17.68
CA LEU A 69 0.69 -19.14 -16.30
C LEU A 69 -0.69 -19.71 -15.97
N ASP A 70 -0.75 -20.98 -15.56
CA ASP A 70 -1.96 -21.63 -15.03
C ASP A 70 -1.95 -21.68 -13.50
N LYS A 71 -2.90 -20.99 -12.87
CA LYS A 71 -3.11 -20.96 -11.43
C LYS A 71 -4.48 -21.60 -11.11
N PRO A 72 -4.58 -22.94 -11.07
CA PRO A 72 -5.85 -23.68 -11.01
C PRO A 72 -6.68 -23.43 -9.74
N ARG A 73 -6.07 -22.89 -8.68
CA ARG A 73 -6.75 -22.56 -7.41
C ARG A 73 -7.43 -21.20 -7.43
N ARG A 74 -7.25 -20.39 -8.49
CA ARG A 74 -7.90 -19.09 -8.64
C ARG A 74 -9.27 -19.27 -9.31
N PRO A 75 -10.22 -18.34 -9.09
CA PRO A 75 -11.47 -18.28 -9.85
C PRO A 75 -11.20 -18.34 -11.35
N VAL A 76 -12.13 -18.91 -12.14
CA VAL A 76 -11.96 -19.16 -13.57
C VAL A 76 -11.43 -17.93 -14.32
N ARG A 77 -12.00 -16.75 -14.05
CA ARG A 77 -11.60 -15.47 -14.67
C ARG A 77 -10.15 -15.02 -14.38
N LEU A 78 -9.51 -15.55 -13.33
CA LEU A 78 -8.15 -15.21 -12.88
C LEU A 78 -7.18 -16.40 -12.95
N ARG A 79 -7.61 -17.53 -13.53
CA ARG A 79 -6.83 -18.77 -13.58
C ARG A 79 -5.65 -18.65 -14.52
N HIS A 80 -5.87 -18.03 -15.69
CA HIS A 80 -4.87 -17.87 -16.74
C HIS A 80 -4.36 -16.43 -16.73
N THR A 81 -3.05 -16.27 -16.70
CA THR A 81 -2.38 -14.96 -16.77
C THR A 81 -1.12 -15.11 -17.60
N SER A 82 -0.76 -14.10 -18.39
CA SER A 82 0.51 -14.07 -19.12
C SER A 82 1.54 -13.19 -18.42
N THR A 83 2.82 -13.44 -18.68
CA THR A 83 3.93 -12.57 -18.30
C THR A 83 4.96 -12.59 -19.42
N ASN A 84 5.46 -11.41 -19.78
CA ASN A 84 6.47 -11.28 -20.82
C ASN A 84 7.86 -11.25 -20.19
N LEU A 85 8.75 -12.12 -20.66
CA LEU A 85 10.16 -12.11 -20.29
C LEU A 85 10.99 -11.62 -21.47
N VAL A 86 11.79 -10.61 -21.21
CA VAL A 86 12.63 -9.94 -22.20
C VAL A 86 14.03 -10.55 -22.15
N ASP A 87 14.56 -10.96 -23.29
CA ASP A 87 15.95 -11.41 -23.45
C ASP A 87 16.85 -10.24 -23.86
N SER A 88 17.26 -9.45 -22.87
CA SER A 88 18.17 -8.32 -23.05
C SER A 88 19.65 -8.70 -22.93
N GLY A 89 19.99 -10.00 -23.09
CA GLY A 89 21.37 -10.50 -22.95
C GLY A 89 21.64 -11.24 -21.64
N ALA A 90 22.92 -11.39 -21.29
CA ALA A 90 23.37 -12.21 -20.16
C ALA A 90 22.76 -11.73 -18.83
N GLY A 91 22.24 -12.68 -18.04
CA GLY A 91 21.59 -12.39 -16.75
C GLY A 91 20.12 -11.96 -16.86
N SER A 92 19.59 -11.73 -18.06
CA SER A 92 18.15 -11.43 -18.22
C SER A 92 17.27 -12.67 -17.98
N PRO A 93 16.03 -12.49 -17.48
CA PRO A 93 15.08 -13.59 -17.33
C PRO A 93 14.77 -14.30 -18.66
N GLY A 94 14.69 -13.53 -19.76
CA GLY A 94 14.50 -14.09 -21.10
C GLY A 94 15.66 -14.97 -21.55
N ARG A 95 16.91 -14.56 -21.28
CA ARG A 95 18.10 -15.37 -21.58
C ARG A 95 18.12 -16.68 -20.80
N LEU A 96 17.77 -16.62 -19.51
CA LEU A 96 17.64 -17.81 -18.68
C LEU A 96 16.57 -18.75 -19.25
N LEU A 97 15.40 -18.23 -19.60
CA LEU A 97 14.31 -19.03 -20.17
C LEU A 97 14.73 -19.67 -21.50
N ARG A 98 15.39 -18.92 -22.38
CA ARG A 98 15.96 -19.44 -23.64
C ARG A 98 16.89 -20.62 -23.39
N GLN A 99 17.86 -20.46 -22.48
CA GLN A 99 18.81 -21.53 -22.14
C GLN A 99 18.08 -22.78 -21.62
N VAL A 100 17.03 -22.62 -20.82
CA VAL A 100 16.21 -23.75 -20.36
C VAL A 100 15.45 -24.41 -21.51
N ILE A 101 14.88 -23.63 -22.44
CA ILE A 101 14.18 -24.15 -23.62
C ILE A 101 15.15 -24.97 -24.48
N GLU A 102 16.33 -24.42 -24.78
CA GLU A 102 17.37 -25.06 -25.59
C GLU A 102 17.89 -26.34 -24.92
N ALA A 103 18.22 -26.29 -23.62
CA ALA A 103 18.73 -27.44 -22.88
C ALA A 103 17.72 -28.60 -22.77
N THR A 104 16.43 -28.32 -22.89
CA THR A 104 15.35 -29.32 -22.81
C THR A 104 14.81 -29.72 -24.19
N ALA A 105 15.24 -29.05 -25.28
CA ALA A 105 14.77 -29.31 -26.64
C ALA A 105 15.06 -30.74 -27.14
N PRO A 106 16.27 -31.31 -26.96
CA PRO A 106 16.56 -32.66 -27.45
C PRO A 106 15.61 -33.72 -26.89
N ALA A 107 15.23 -33.59 -25.61
CA ALA A 107 14.31 -34.54 -24.96
C ALA A 107 12.92 -34.50 -25.61
N ARG A 108 12.43 -33.30 -25.96
CA ARG A 108 11.13 -33.12 -26.63
C ARG A 108 11.14 -33.62 -28.06
N GLU A 109 12.20 -33.34 -28.81
CA GLU A 109 12.39 -33.84 -30.17
C GLU A 109 12.41 -35.37 -30.19
N THR A 110 13.16 -35.98 -29.26
CA THR A 110 13.20 -37.44 -29.11
C THR A 110 11.82 -38.01 -28.79
N LEU A 111 11.08 -37.39 -27.87
CA LEU A 111 9.71 -37.79 -27.54
C LEU A 111 8.75 -37.66 -28.74
N ALA A 112 8.90 -36.64 -29.58
CA ALA A 112 8.12 -36.49 -30.81
C ALA A 112 8.41 -37.61 -31.82
N VAL A 113 9.69 -37.95 -32.04
CA VAL A 113 10.09 -39.07 -32.92
C VAL A 113 9.56 -40.41 -32.40
N LEU A 114 9.48 -40.58 -31.08
CA LEU A 114 8.89 -41.77 -30.44
C LEU A 114 7.35 -41.79 -30.45
N GLY A 115 6.68 -40.85 -31.14
CA GLY A 115 5.23 -40.77 -31.24
C GLY A 115 4.53 -40.27 -29.97
N ARG A 116 5.26 -39.59 -29.07
CA ARG A 116 4.77 -39.11 -27.77
C ARG A 116 5.11 -37.62 -27.57
N PRO A 117 4.67 -36.72 -28.46
CA PRO A 117 5.04 -35.32 -28.39
C PRO A 117 4.61 -34.67 -27.07
N THR A 118 5.39 -33.70 -26.60
CA THR A 118 5.11 -32.95 -25.37
C THR A 118 5.45 -31.49 -25.55
N ASP A 119 4.65 -30.63 -24.93
CA ASP A 119 4.84 -29.19 -24.86
C ASP A 119 5.41 -28.74 -23.51
N ARG A 120 5.79 -29.66 -22.63
CA ARG A 120 6.33 -29.34 -21.29
C ARG A 120 7.69 -28.68 -21.41
N LEU A 121 7.89 -27.55 -20.71
CA LEU A 121 9.18 -26.89 -20.64
C LEU A 121 10.23 -27.79 -19.97
N LEU A 122 9.88 -28.37 -18.81
CA LEU A 122 10.81 -29.13 -17.98
C LEU A 122 10.65 -30.64 -18.17
N VAL A 123 11.58 -31.21 -18.94
CA VAL A 123 11.69 -32.63 -19.25
C VAL A 123 13.06 -33.12 -18.79
N TYR A 124 13.11 -34.22 -18.05
CA TYR A 124 14.35 -34.83 -17.59
C TYR A 124 14.43 -36.31 -17.95
N ARG A 125 15.66 -36.83 -18.12
CA ARG A 125 15.89 -38.26 -18.29
C ARG A 125 15.75 -39.04 -16.98
N THR A 126 15.22 -40.25 -17.05
CA THR A 126 15.24 -41.20 -15.92
C THR A 126 16.59 -41.93 -15.86
N ALA A 127 17.03 -42.27 -14.65
CA ALA A 127 18.34 -42.91 -14.45
C ALA A 127 18.37 -44.39 -14.90
N CYS A 128 17.20 -45.05 -14.92
CA CYS A 128 17.06 -46.43 -15.37
C CYS A 128 15.69 -46.57 -16.06
N PRO A 129 15.64 -46.47 -17.41
CA PRO A 129 14.41 -46.73 -18.15
C PRO A 129 14.15 -48.24 -18.10
N SER A 130 13.49 -48.70 -17.04
CA SER A 130 13.19 -50.13 -16.85
C SER A 130 12.12 -50.65 -17.83
N ARG A 131 11.40 -49.75 -18.50
CA ARG A 131 10.35 -50.06 -19.48
C ARG A 131 10.34 -49.03 -20.60
N ARG A 132 10.04 -49.49 -21.82
CA ARG A 132 9.72 -48.62 -22.97
C ARG A 132 8.60 -47.67 -22.56
N GLY A 133 8.83 -46.38 -22.71
CA GLY A 133 7.90 -45.33 -22.32
C GLY A 133 8.26 -44.56 -21.05
N GLN A 134 9.29 -44.99 -20.29
CA GLN A 134 9.73 -44.36 -19.03
C GLN A 134 11.09 -43.68 -19.13
N GLU A 135 11.56 -43.39 -20.35
CA GLU A 135 12.87 -42.78 -20.61
C GLU A 135 12.95 -41.34 -20.09
N PHE A 136 11.80 -40.65 -20.08
CA PHE A 136 11.68 -39.26 -19.65
C PHE A 136 10.62 -39.10 -18.56
N GLY A 137 10.90 -38.19 -17.63
CA GLY A 137 9.98 -37.70 -16.62
C GLY A 137 9.68 -36.21 -16.82
N PHE A 138 8.58 -35.76 -16.20
CA PHE A 138 8.07 -34.40 -16.34
C PHE A 138 7.96 -33.68 -14.99
N GLY A 139 8.18 -32.37 -15.03
CA GLY A 139 7.95 -31.48 -13.90
C GLY A 139 9.02 -31.55 -12.82
N ILE A 140 8.73 -30.95 -11.66
CA ILE A 140 9.74 -30.71 -10.62
C ILE A 140 9.35 -31.31 -9.25
N ALA A 141 10.35 -31.78 -8.50
CA ALA A 141 10.20 -32.15 -7.10
C ALA A 141 9.85 -30.94 -6.21
N LYS A 142 9.35 -31.18 -4.98
CA LYS A 142 9.10 -30.08 -4.02
C LYS A 142 10.41 -29.53 -3.43
N SER A 143 11.35 -30.45 -3.20
CA SER A 143 12.70 -30.20 -2.72
C SER A 143 13.64 -31.20 -3.37
N LEU A 144 14.93 -30.87 -3.35
CA LEU A 144 16.00 -31.77 -3.75
C LEU A 144 17.14 -31.63 -2.73
N THR A 145 17.72 -32.76 -2.34
CA THR A 145 18.94 -32.77 -1.53
C THR A 145 20.14 -32.69 -2.46
N VAL A 146 21.02 -31.72 -2.24
CA VAL A 146 22.27 -31.53 -2.97
C VAL A 146 23.39 -31.60 -1.94
N GLY A 147 24.19 -32.68 -2.00
CA GLY A 147 25.13 -32.99 -0.92
C GLY A 147 24.39 -33.31 0.39
N THR A 148 24.65 -32.52 1.43
CA THR A 148 24.00 -32.61 2.74
C THR A 148 22.82 -31.65 2.93
N GLU A 149 22.63 -30.71 1.98
CA GLU A 149 21.68 -29.61 2.08
C GLU A 149 20.38 -29.94 1.35
N SER A 150 19.21 -29.56 1.92
CA SER A 150 17.92 -29.73 1.26
C SER A 150 17.35 -28.39 0.75
N VAL A 151 17.31 -28.23 -0.57
CA VAL A 151 16.77 -27.03 -1.22
C VAL A 151 15.28 -27.18 -1.44
N SER A 152 14.47 -26.28 -0.89
CA SER A 152 13.02 -26.24 -1.05
C SER A 152 12.58 -25.05 -1.90
N LEU A 153 11.87 -25.31 -3.00
CA LEU A 153 11.37 -24.24 -3.88
C LEU A 153 10.38 -23.31 -3.16
N ARG A 154 9.64 -23.82 -2.16
CA ARG A 154 8.75 -22.99 -1.33
C ARG A 154 9.55 -22.00 -0.47
N ARG A 155 10.64 -22.46 0.15
CA ARG A 155 11.50 -21.62 0.99
C ARG A 155 12.26 -20.61 0.12
N LEU A 156 12.87 -21.07 -0.97
CA LEU A 156 13.54 -20.21 -1.96
C LEU A 156 12.63 -19.09 -2.45
N ARG A 157 11.41 -19.43 -2.91
CA ARG A 157 10.45 -18.42 -3.36
C ARG A 157 10.08 -17.41 -2.27
N ARG A 158 9.97 -17.83 -1.00
CA ARG A 158 9.71 -16.91 0.12
C ARG A 158 10.90 -15.99 0.34
N THR A 159 12.12 -16.53 0.35
CA THR A 159 13.35 -15.76 0.48
C THR A 159 13.48 -14.70 -0.60
N VAL A 160 13.26 -15.07 -1.87
CA VAL A 160 13.33 -14.12 -2.99
C VAL A 160 12.28 -13.03 -2.84
N GLN A 161 11.02 -13.37 -2.54
CA GLN A 161 9.96 -12.36 -2.41
C GLN A 161 10.18 -11.40 -1.23
N VAL A 162 10.72 -11.88 -0.10
CA VAL A 162 10.86 -11.08 1.13
C VAL A 162 12.19 -10.31 1.17
N LEU A 163 13.31 -10.94 0.78
CA LEU A 163 14.64 -10.37 0.97
C LEU A 163 15.22 -9.71 -0.28
N ILE A 164 14.88 -10.23 -1.47
CA ILE A 164 15.52 -9.80 -2.73
C ILE A 164 14.60 -8.87 -3.51
N ARG A 165 13.42 -9.37 -3.90
CA ARG A 165 12.51 -8.67 -4.81
C ARG A 165 11.69 -7.59 -4.09
N LYS A 166 11.18 -7.87 -2.88
CA LYS A 166 10.34 -6.94 -2.07
C LYS A 166 9.14 -6.34 -2.82
N GLU A 167 8.70 -7.01 -3.89
CA GLU A 167 7.57 -6.59 -4.73
C GLU A 167 6.69 -7.80 -5.09
N PRO A 168 5.38 -7.58 -5.35
CA PRO A 168 4.48 -8.64 -5.80
C PRO A 168 4.96 -9.24 -7.14
N ALA A 169 4.93 -10.56 -7.25
CA ALA A 169 5.30 -11.26 -8.49
C ALA A 169 4.14 -12.11 -9.04
N GLN A 170 3.61 -13.04 -8.24
CA GLN A 170 2.49 -13.89 -8.63
C GLN A 170 1.32 -13.88 -7.63
N ASN A 171 1.33 -12.87 -6.77
CA ASN A 171 0.36 -12.53 -5.74
C ASN A 171 -0.17 -11.11 -5.98
N THR A 172 -1.30 -10.79 -5.37
CA THR A 172 -1.77 -9.40 -5.30
C THR A 172 -0.90 -8.61 -4.33
N SER A 173 -0.92 -7.27 -4.40
CA SER A 173 -0.23 -6.40 -3.45
C SER A 173 -0.67 -6.72 -2.01
N GLU A 174 -1.97 -6.85 -1.77
CA GLU A 174 -2.51 -7.25 -0.48
C GLU A 174 -1.91 -8.56 0.05
N VAL A 175 -1.80 -9.60 -0.79
CA VAL A 175 -1.19 -10.88 -0.37
C VAL A 175 0.32 -10.73 -0.20
N HIS A 176 0.98 -9.90 -1.00
CA HIS A 176 2.40 -9.59 -0.82
C HIS A 176 2.64 -8.98 0.56
N ASP A 177 1.86 -7.97 0.92
CA ASP A 177 2.04 -7.25 2.17
C ASP A 177 1.66 -8.12 3.37
N THR A 178 0.47 -8.73 3.35
CA THR A 178 -0.06 -9.49 4.50
C THR A 178 0.62 -10.85 4.73
N VAL A 179 1.01 -11.56 3.66
CA VAL A 179 1.57 -12.92 3.77
C VAL A 179 3.09 -12.91 3.76
N TYR A 180 3.73 -11.94 3.11
CA TYR A 180 5.18 -11.88 2.98
C TYR A 180 5.79 -10.76 3.83
N MET A 181 5.49 -9.50 3.55
CA MET A 181 6.20 -8.36 4.14
C MET A 181 5.89 -8.16 5.62
N LEU A 182 4.62 -8.14 6.03
CA LEU A 182 4.22 -7.93 7.43
C LEU A 182 4.56 -9.09 8.36
N ARG A 183 4.94 -10.25 7.81
CA ARG A 183 5.41 -11.40 8.59
C ARG A 183 6.93 -11.42 8.77
N ASP A 184 7.64 -10.53 8.09
CA ASP A 184 9.08 -10.37 8.20
C ASP A 184 9.41 -9.27 9.24
N PRO A 185 10.23 -9.56 10.27
CA PRO A 185 10.58 -8.56 11.28
C PRO A 185 11.23 -7.30 10.69
N ALA A 186 12.17 -7.47 9.75
CA ALA A 186 12.85 -6.34 9.11
C ALA A 186 11.89 -5.55 8.21
N GLY A 187 10.97 -6.24 7.51
CA GLY A 187 9.89 -5.61 6.75
C GLY A 187 8.95 -4.78 7.63
N ARG A 188 8.58 -5.28 8.82
CA ARG A 188 7.77 -4.54 9.80
C ARG A 188 8.49 -3.30 10.33
N GLU A 189 9.76 -3.44 10.68
CA GLU A 189 10.58 -2.34 11.19
C GLU A 189 10.70 -1.22 10.14
N ALA A 190 11.02 -1.59 8.90
CA ALA A 190 11.08 -0.64 7.80
C ALA A 190 9.73 0.06 7.51
N ALA A 191 8.61 -0.64 7.68
CA ALA A 191 7.28 -0.07 7.48
C ALA A 191 6.80 0.81 8.65
N SER A 192 7.33 0.60 9.87
CA SER A 192 6.82 1.23 11.10
C SER A 192 6.84 2.76 11.02
N GLU A 193 7.94 3.33 10.52
CA GLU A 193 8.08 4.78 10.39
C GLU A 193 7.09 5.35 9.35
N THR A 194 6.92 4.67 8.22
CA THR A 194 6.01 5.11 7.15
C THR A 194 4.56 5.04 7.63
N ILE A 195 4.18 3.98 8.35
CA ILE A 195 2.85 3.83 8.93
C ILE A 195 2.61 4.93 9.98
N ALA A 196 3.56 5.15 10.89
CA ALA A 196 3.44 6.17 11.92
C ALA A 196 3.26 7.57 11.30
N ARG A 197 4.08 7.91 10.30
CA ARG A 197 3.97 9.16 9.56
C ARG A 197 2.63 9.30 8.86
N GLY A 198 2.20 8.29 8.11
CA GLY A 198 0.91 8.32 7.43
C GLY A 198 -0.29 8.45 8.38
N LEU A 199 -0.22 7.86 9.58
CA LEU A 199 -1.24 8.03 10.61
C LEU A 199 -1.23 9.45 11.20
N THR A 200 -0.05 10.01 11.47
CA THR A 200 0.09 11.39 11.94
C THR A 200 -0.45 12.37 10.89
N ASP A 201 -0.03 12.24 9.63
CA ASP A 201 -0.47 13.10 8.52
C ASP A 201 -2.00 13.03 8.35
N ALA A 202 -2.58 11.83 8.43
CA ALA A 202 -4.03 11.64 8.34
C ALA A 202 -4.77 12.28 9.53
N ALA A 203 -4.23 12.19 10.74
CA ALA A 203 -4.81 12.80 11.93
C ALA A 203 -4.74 14.34 11.88
N GLU A 204 -3.59 14.90 11.48
CA GLU A 204 -3.41 16.34 11.30
C GLU A 204 -4.34 16.88 10.22
N HIS A 205 -4.44 16.20 9.08
CA HIS A 205 -5.35 16.59 8.00
C HIS A 205 -6.81 16.58 8.44
N ALA A 206 -7.25 15.54 9.17
CA ALA A 206 -8.59 15.47 9.72
C ALA A 206 -8.86 16.63 10.71
N HIS A 207 -7.86 17.02 11.51
CA HIS A 207 -7.97 18.16 12.41
C HIS A 207 -8.13 19.48 11.64
N LEU A 208 -7.33 19.70 10.60
CA LEU A 208 -7.39 20.91 9.78
C LEU A 208 -8.74 21.07 9.06
N ILE A 209 -9.28 19.98 8.49
CA ILE A 209 -10.58 20.02 7.79
C ILE A 209 -11.72 20.25 8.79
N GLY A 210 -11.64 19.66 9.98
CA GLY A 210 -12.69 19.76 10.99
C GLY A 210 -12.65 21.04 11.83
N ALA A 211 -11.61 21.86 11.74
CA ALA A 211 -11.43 23.03 12.59
C ALA A 211 -12.35 24.20 12.21
N MET A 212 -12.70 25.00 13.21
CA MET A 212 -13.30 26.31 13.00
C MET A 212 -12.36 27.21 12.20
N ARG A 213 -12.93 28.05 11.32
CA ARG A 213 -12.16 29.00 10.50
C ARG A 213 -12.20 30.39 11.14
N LEU A 214 -11.09 31.13 11.10
CA LEU A 214 -11.03 32.53 11.57
C LEU A 214 -10.65 33.48 10.42
N VAL A 215 -11.56 34.39 10.07
CA VAL A 215 -11.37 35.41 9.03
C VAL A 215 -11.30 36.79 9.67
N LEU A 216 -10.10 37.33 9.85
CA LEU A 216 -9.90 38.65 10.47
C LEU A 216 -9.93 39.80 9.47
N GLY A 217 -9.66 39.53 8.18
CA GLY A 217 -9.78 40.53 7.12
C GLY A 217 -11.19 41.10 7.04
N GLY A 218 -11.31 42.40 6.78
CA GLY A 218 -12.61 43.04 6.53
C GLY A 218 -13.11 42.83 5.09
N ASP A 219 -12.47 41.93 4.35
CA ASP A 219 -12.65 41.76 2.92
C ASP A 219 -13.84 40.83 2.67
N ALA A 220 -14.90 41.36 2.06
CA ALA A 220 -16.08 40.59 1.71
C ALA A 220 -15.72 39.43 0.78
N ASP A 221 -14.71 39.62 -0.08
CA ASP A 221 -14.21 38.63 -1.02
C ASP A 221 -13.68 37.36 -0.31
N ALA A 222 -13.01 37.51 0.84
CA ALA A 222 -12.53 36.37 1.62
C ALA A 222 -13.66 35.55 2.26
N LEU A 223 -14.81 36.16 2.58
CA LEU A 223 -15.99 35.45 3.07
C LEU A 223 -16.78 34.80 1.92
N VAL A 224 -16.81 35.44 0.74
CA VAL A 224 -17.41 34.87 -0.47
C VAL A 224 -16.65 33.64 -0.93
N GLU A 225 -15.32 33.69 -1.02
CA GLU A 225 -14.48 32.53 -1.31
C GLU A 225 -14.64 31.40 -0.27
N LEU A 226 -14.95 31.75 0.98
CA LEU A 226 -15.09 30.77 2.05
C LEU A 226 -16.42 30.01 2.02
N SER A 227 -17.49 30.71 1.63
CA SER A 227 -18.85 30.19 1.64
C SER A 227 -19.30 29.67 0.28
N ASP A 228 -18.59 30.03 -0.80
CA ASP A 228 -19.04 29.89 -2.19
C ASP A 228 -20.46 30.48 -2.41
N ASP A 229 -20.91 31.37 -1.51
CA ASP A 229 -22.26 31.93 -1.46
C ASP A 229 -22.24 33.39 -0.96
N PRO A 230 -22.45 34.37 -1.87
CA PRO A 230 -22.47 35.79 -1.51
C PRO A 230 -23.54 36.19 -0.48
N GLU A 231 -24.70 35.51 -0.46
CA GLU A 231 -25.76 35.83 0.50
C GLU A 231 -25.37 35.37 1.91
N LEU A 232 -24.80 34.17 2.00
CA LEU A 232 -24.24 33.64 3.24
C LEU A 232 -23.09 34.51 3.75
N ALA A 233 -22.16 34.93 2.88
CA ALA A 233 -21.09 35.84 3.24
C ALA A 233 -21.62 37.16 3.83
N ALA A 234 -22.67 37.74 3.22
CA ALA A 234 -23.31 38.95 3.72
C ALA A 234 -24.03 38.73 5.07
N ALA A 235 -24.70 37.59 5.26
CA ALA A 235 -25.32 37.22 6.54
C ALA A 235 -24.27 37.04 7.65
N ILE A 236 -23.14 36.40 7.35
CA ILE A 236 -21.99 36.32 8.26
C ILE A 236 -21.50 37.73 8.56
N GLN A 237 -21.34 38.62 7.59
CA GLN A 237 -20.82 39.97 7.82
C GLN A 237 -21.74 40.80 8.74
N ARG A 238 -23.06 40.70 8.56
CA ARG A 238 -24.06 41.37 9.41
C ARG A 238 -24.17 40.79 10.83
N GLY A 239 -23.75 39.54 11.02
CA GLY A 239 -23.84 38.84 12.30
C GLY A 239 -25.16 38.09 12.52
N ASP A 240 -25.96 37.90 11.47
CA ASP A 240 -27.28 37.27 11.53
C ASP A 240 -27.21 35.79 11.98
N LEU A 241 -26.03 35.18 11.81
CA LEU A 241 -25.76 33.76 12.06
C LEU A 241 -24.93 33.51 13.34
N ASP A 242 -24.77 34.55 14.17
CA ASP A 242 -23.91 34.49 15.34
C ASP A 242 -24.40 33.51 16.39
N THR A 243 -23.47 32.66 16.81
CA THR A 243 -23.59 31.81 17.99
C THR A 243 -22.68 32.36 19.10
N ALA A 244 -22.36 31.54 20.10
CA ALA A 244 -21.55 31.97 21.24
C ALA A 244 -20.15 32.49 20.82
N THR A 245 -19.50 31.86 19.84
CA THR A 245 -18.10 32.14 19.49
C THR A 245 -17.81 32.28 18.00
N ALA A 246 -18.80 32.01 17.14
CA ALA A 246 -18.65 32.04 15.69
C ALA A 246 -20.01 32.19 14.98
N ALA A 247 -20.01 32.47 13.68
CA ALA A 247 -21.19 32.31 12.84
C ALA A 247 -21.34 30.84 12.42
N CYS A 248 -22.56 30.30 12.52
CA CYS A 248 -22.88 28.95 12.01
C CYS A 248 -23.41 29.05 10.58
N THR A 249 -22.66 28.50 9.62
CA THR A 249 -23.01 28.59 8.19
C THR A 249 -24.00 27.54 7.75
N ASP A 250 -24.04 26.40 8.44
CA ASP A 250 -24.98 25.32 8.17
C ASP A 250 -25.29 24.55 9.46
N PHE A 251 -26.50 24.79 9.96
CA PHE A 251 -26.98 24.24 11.22
C PHE A 251 -27.45 22.78 11.11
N THR A 252 -27.73 22.27 9.91
CA THR A 252 -28.24 20.91 9.69
C THR A 252 -27.18 19.94 9.15
N HIS A 253 -25.98 20.42 8.82
CA HIS A 253 -24.85 19.59 8.37
C HIS A 253 -23.64 19.66 9.31
N SER A 254 -23.89 19.66 10.63
CA SER A 254 -22.81 19.52 11.63
C SER A 254 -22.21 18.11 11.60
N PRO A 255 -20.88 17.94 11.72
CA PRO A 255 -20.25 16.61 11.83
C PRO A 255 -20.52 15.92 13.18
N HIS A 256 -21.17 16.61 14.12
CA HIS A 256 -21.45 16.12 15.49
C HIS A 256 -22.86 15.55 15.64
N THR A 257 -23.70 15.64 14.61
CA THR A 257 -25.08 15.13 14.56
C THR A 257 -25.32 14.40 13.24
N ASP A 258 -26.38 13.58 13.18
CA ASP A 258 -26.73 12.91 11.92
C ASP A 258 -27.05 13.97 10.83
N PRO A 259 -26.56 13.79 9.59
CA PRO A 259 -26.77 14.75 8.51
C PRO A 259 -28.24 15.05 8.25
N GLY A 260 -28.57 16.34 8.10
CA GLY A 260 -29.93 16.83 7.86
C GLY A 260 -30.72 17.14 9.13
N LEU A 261 -30.21 16.80 10.31
CA LEU A 261 -30.83 17.17 11.59
C LEU A 261 -30.23 18.45 12.18
N PRO A 262 -31.03 19.26 12.89
CA PRO A 262 -30.55 20.35 13.73
C PRO A 262 -29.36 19.95 14.61
N CYS A 263 -28.30 20.75 14.60
CA CYS A 263 -27.15 20.55 15.47
C CYS A 263 -27.54 20.71 16.96
N THR A 264 -27.21 19.72 17.78
CA THR A 264 -27.42 19.72 19.24
C THR A 264 -26.09 19.72 20.01
N ALA A 265 -24.97 19.89 19.30
CA ALA A 265 -23.65 19.92 19.89
C ALA A 265 -23.47 21.18 20.76
N SER A 266 -22.70 21.04 21.85
CA SER A 266 -22.30 22.19 22.64
C SER A 266 -21.57 23.22 21.77
N PHE A 267 -21.77 24.51 22.02
CA PHE A 267 -21.07 25.57 21.28
C PHE A 267 -19.54 25.53 21.45
N LEU A 268 -19.00 24.81 22.45
CA LEU A 268 -17.55 24.55 22.52
C LEU A 268 -17.05 23.64 21.38
N LEU A 269 -17.93 22.83 20.79
CA LEU A 269 -17.62 22.01 19.62
C LEU A 269 -17.64 22.81 18.31
N CYS A 270 -18.14 24.06 18.32
CA CYS A 270 -17.96 24.96 17.18
C CYS A 270 -16.46 25.17 16.87
N LEU A 271 -15.57 25.11 17.86
CA LEU A 271 -14.11 25.15 17.67
C LEU A 271 -13.57 24.01 16.78
N ALA A 272 -14.33 22.93 16.61
CA ALA A 272 -14.07 21.82 15.70
C ALA A 272 -15.29 21.51 14.84
N CYS A 273 -15.85 22.57 14.24
CA CYS A 273 -16.88 22.43 13.23
C CYS A 273 -16.46 23.23 11.99
N PRO A 274 -16.44 22.62 10.79
CA PRO A 274 -16.13 23.33 9.55
C PRO A 274 -17.18 24.38 9.19
N ASN A 275 -18.40 24.27 9.74
CA ASN A 275 -19.48 25.24 9.54
C ASN A 275 -19.37 26.44 10.48
N ALA A 276 -18.38 26.47 11.37
CA ALA A 276 -18.15 27.58 12.27
C ALA A 276 -17.12 28.55 11.67
N VAL A 277 -17.56 29.78 11.43
CA VAL A 277 -16.73 30.86 10.90
C VAL A 277 -16.65 31.98 11.92
N ALA A 278 -15.51 32.10 12.57
CA ALA A 278 -15.18 33.24 13.40
C ALA A 278 -14.69 34.40 12.52
N THR A 279 -14.97 35.62 12.95
CA THR A 279 -14.60 36.85 12.26
C THR A 279 -14.02 37.84 13.27
N ARG A 280 -13.53 39.00 12.82
CA ARG A 280 -12.98 40.01 13.72
C ARG A 280 -13.96 40.48 14.83
N ARG A 281 -15.29 40.36 14.63
CA ARG A 281 -16.30 40.64 15.69
C ARG A 281 -16.28 39.60 16.81
N HIS A 282 -15.94 38.36 16.50
CA HIS A 282 -15.95 37.24 17.45
C HIS A 282 -14.67 37.18 18.28
N LEU A 283 -13.60 37.86 17.84
CA LEU A 283 -12.29 37.79 18.47
C LEU A 283 -12.29 38.16 19.97
N PRO A 284 -13.00 39.21 20.45
CA PRO A 284 -13.11 39.49 21.88
C PRO A 284 -13.69 38.32 22.69
N ARG A 285 -14.73 37.66 22.18
CA ARG A 285 -15.34 36.47 22.81
C ARG A 285 -14.37 35.29 22.84
N LEU A 286 -13.66 35.03 21.75
CA LEU A 286 -12.69 33.94 21.67
C LEU A 286 -11.50 34.14 22.62
N VAL A 287 -10.95 35.35 22.69
CA VAL A 287 -9.85 35.65 23.62
C VAL A 287 -10.32 35.50 25.06
N HIS A 288 -11.53 35.97 25.39
CA HIS A 288 -12.06 35.82 26.74
C HIS A 288 -12.41 34.38 27.11
N LEU A 289 -12.91 33.59 26.16
CA LEU A 289 -13.10 32.16 26.34
C LEU A 289 -11.76 31.47 26.64
N HIS A 290 -10.70 31.79 25.88
CA HIS A 290 -9.36 31.25 26.14
C HIS A 290 -8.84 31.62 27.53
N ASP A 291 -8.98 32.89 27.94
CA ASP A 291 -8.57 33.35 29.27
C ASP A 291 -9.36 32.60 30.38
N GLY A 292 -10.69 32.50 30.25
CA GLY A 292 -11.54 31.78 31.22
C GLY A 292 -11.23 30.28 31.29
N MET A 293 -10.91 29.63 30.17
CA MET A 293 -10.47 28.23 30.18
C MET A 293 -9.08 28.06 30.81
N THR A 294 -8.19 29.05 30.66
CA THR A 294 -6.88 29.07 31.35
C THR A 294 -7.07 29.13 32.86
N GLU A 295 -8.01 29.95 33.34
CA GLU A 295 -8.36 30.03 34.76
C GLU A 295 -8.98 28.72 35.27
N LEU A 296 -9.88 28.10 34.50
CA LEU A 296 -10.44 26.79 34.83
C LEU A 296 -9.35 25.71 34.96
N HIS A 297 -8.36 25.70 34.05
CA HIS A 297 -7.25 24.74 34.12
C HIS A 297 -6.46 24.85 35.44
N ALA A 298 -6.29 26.07 35.96
CA ALA A 298 -5.54 26.30 37.19
C ALA A 298 -6.25 25.77 38.45
N VAL A 299 -7.55 25.51 38.39
CA VAL A 299 -8.39 25.17 39.55
C VAL A 299 -8.98 23.76 39.47
N LEU A 300 -9.21 23.24 38.26
CA LEU A 300 -9.79 21.91 38.07
C LEU A 300 -8.80 20.78 38.34
N ASP A 301 -9.34 19.64 38.77
CA ASP A 301 -8.60 18.38 38.82
C ASP A 301 -8.11 17.97 37.42
N THR A 302 -6.89 17.42 37.33
CA THR A 302 -6.26 17.05 36.06
C THR A 302 -7.12 16.09 35.24
N ALA A 303 -7.73 15.07 35.86
CA ALA A 303 -8.52 14.09 35.13
C ALA A 303 -9.81 14.73 34.56
N VAL A 304 -10.43 15.64 35.32
CA VAL A 304 -11.60 16.41 34.85
C VAL A 304 -11.21 17.31 33.69
N TRP A 305 -10.08 18.01 33.78
CA TRP A 305 -9.58 18.87 32.72
C TRP A 305 -9.31 18.09 31.42
N GLU A 306 -8.55 17.01 31.50
CA GLU A 306 -8.20 16.16 30.34
C GLU A 306 -9.44 15.60 29.65
N GLN A 307 -10.41 15.13 30.42
CA GLN A 307 -11.62 14.52 29.87
C GLN A 307 -12.57 15.55 29.24
N GLN A 308 -12.67 16.76 29.80
CA GLN A 308 -13.79 17.66 29.50
C GLN A 308 -13.41 18.99 28.83
N TRP A 309 -12.16 19.42 28.92
CA TRP A 309 -11.77 20.79 28.55
C TRP A 309 -10.51 20.86 27.68
N GLN A 310 -9.55 19.95 27.89
CA GLN A 310 -8.24 20.00 27.25
C GLN A 310 -8.30 20.12 25.72
N GLN A 311 -9.16 19.32 25.06
CA GLN A 311 -9.28 19.37 23.60
C GLN A 311 -9.84 20.70 23.10
N HIS A 312 -10.83 21.27 23.80
CA HIS A 312 -11.38 22.58 23.47
C HIS A 312 -10.34 23.68 23.65
N PHE A 313 -9.55 23.58 24.74
CA PHE A 313 -8.48 24.53 25.04
C PHE A 313 -7.42 24.52 23.93
N GLN A 314 -6.93 23.34 23.56
CA GLN A 314 -5.94 23.19 22.49
C GLN A 314 -6.42 23.76 21.16
N ARG A 315 -7.70 23.57 20.82
CA ARG A 315 -8.30 24.12 19.60
C ARG A 315 -8.33 25.64 19.61
N ILE A 316 -8.79 26.27 20.69
CA ILE A 316 -8.85 27.73 20.75
C ILE A 316 -7.46 28.36 20.86
N SER A 317 -6.51 27.75 21.58
CA SER A 317 -5.12 28.19 21.60
C SER A 317 -4.51 28.12 20.19
N THR A 318 -4.64 27.00 19.50
CA THR A 318 -4.13 26.83 18.12
C THR A 318 -4.76 27.84 17.16
N LEU A 319 -6.07 28.03 17.23
CA LEU A 319 -6.78 29.01 16.40
C LEU A 319 -6.24 30.43 16.63
N LEU A 320 -6.12 30.85 17.88
CA LEU A 320 -5.65 32.19 18.22
C LEU A 320 -4.17 32.36 17.85
N ASP A 321 -3.31 31.39 18.15
CA ASP A 321 -1.88 31.49 17.86
C ASP A 321 -1.58 31.45 16.35
N THR A 322 -2.40 30.72 15.56
CA THR A 322 -2.24 30.62 14.11
C THR A 322 -2.69 31.90 13.39
N HIS A 323 -3.78 32.52 13.87
CA HIS A 323 -4.46 33.56 13.12
C HIS A 323 -4.37 34.97 13.73
N THR A 324 -3.81 35.13 14.94
CA THR A 324 -3.76 36.43 15.62
C THR A 324 -2.37 36.73 16.17
N THR A 325 -2.07 38.02 16.29
CA THR A 325 -0.88 38.50 17.02
C THR A 325 -1.19 38.76 18.50
N ALA A 326 -0.15 38.86 19.33
CA ALA A 326 -0.31 39.26 20.74
C ALA A 326 -0.96 40.64 20.89
N ALA A 327 -0.66 41.59 19.99
CA ALA A 327 -1.24 42.93 19.98
C ALA A 327 -2.75 42.89 19.68
N GLU A 328 -3.17 42.13 18.67
CA GLU A 328 -4.60 41.95 18.35
C GLU A 328 -5.37 41.27 19.48
N ARG A 329 -4.76 40.31 20.17
CA ARG A 329 -5.36 39.67 21.35
C ARG A 329 -5.51 40.68 22.49
N SER A 330 -4.49 41.50 22.73
CA SER A 330 -4.56 42.57 23.75
C SER A 330 -5.66 43.57 23.44
N ASP A 331 -5.74 44.04 22.19
CA ASP A 331 -6.77 44.97 21.75
C ASP A 331 -8.18 44.35 21.85
N ALA A 332 -8.35 43.09 21.43
CA ALA A 332 -9.61 42.36 21.58
C ALA A 332 -10.08 42.26 23.04
N ARG A 333 -9.18 42.09 24.01
CA ARG A 333 -9.53 42.12 25.45
C ARG A 333 -10.12 43.46 25.88
N THR A 334 -9.64 44.57 25.32
CA THR A 334 -10.15 45.91 25.67
C THR A 334 -11.52 46.18 25.04
N ARG A 335 -11.84 45.50 23.93
CA ARG A 335 -13.08 45.68 23.17
C ARG A 335 -14.22 44.76 23.59
N ILE A 336 -14.02 43.91 24.60
CA ILE A 336 -15.05 42.99 25.06
C ILE A 336 -16.20 43.74 25.77
N THR A 337 -17.43 43.36 25.47
CA THR A 337 -18.63 43.95 26.08
C THR A 337 -19.16 43.08 27.23
N ASP A 338 -20.05 43.64 28.06
CA ASP A 338 -20.71 42.88 29.13
C ASP A 338 -21.61 41.76 28.57
N ALA A 339 -22.21 41.97 27.40
CA ALA A 339 -22.98 40.94 26.70
C ALA A 339 -22.09 39.77 26.25
N ASP A 340 -20.88 40.06 25.79
CA ASP A 340 -19.88 39.04 25.42
C ASP A 340 -19.43 38.25 26.65
N ARG A 341 -19.11 38.93 27.76
CA ARG A 341 -18.76 38.29 29.04
C ARG A 341 -19.87 37.36 29.51
N THR A 342 -21.11 37.84 29.50
CA THR A 342 -22.30 37.04 29.89
C THR A 342 -22.46 35.81 29.00
N THR A 343 -22.25 35.96 27.69
CA THR A 343 -22.33 34.85 26.74
C THR A 343 -21.27 33.79 27.03
N ILE A 344 -20.02 34.20 27.25
CA ILE A 344 -18.92 33.26 27.53
C ILE A 344 -19.07 32.61 28.92
N ASP A 345 -19.49 33.33 29.95
CA ASP A 345 -19.76 32.75 31.27
C ASP A 345 -20.85 31.68 31.20
N ARG A 346 -21.94 31.94 30.46
CA ARG A 346 -22.99 30.93 30.20
C ARG A 346 -22.46 29.69 29.47
N LEU A 347 -21.55 29.87 28.52
CA LEU A 347 -20.90 28.79 27.78
C LEU A 347 -20.01 27.95 28.70
N LEU A 348 -19.17 28.58 29.51
CA LEU A 348 -18.29 27.90 30.46
C LEU A 348 -19.08 27.16 31.54
N ARG A 349 -20.24 27.69 31.94
CA ARG A 349 -21.17 27.00 32.85
C ARG A 349 -22.04 25.93 32.18
N ARG A 350 -21.89 25.71 30.87
CA ARG A 350 -22.71 24.77 30.06
C ARG A 350 -24.21 25.03 30.13
N THR A 351 -24.60 26.29 30.32
CA THR A 351 -26.02 26.69 30.41
C THR A 351 -26.68 26.95 29.05
N PHE A 352 -25.99 26.66 27.96
CA PHE A 352 -26.55 26.59 26.62
C PHE A 352 -26.91 25.17 26.19
N ASP A 353 -26.44 24.15 26.92
CA ASP A 353 -26.64 22.74 26.60
C ASP A 353 -27.94 22.17 27.23
N ALA A 354 -28.86 23.04 27.65
CA ALA A 354 -30.08 22.72 28.42
C ALA A 354 -31.37 22.82 27.59
#